data_AF-A0A1F7YVP3-F1
#
_entry.id   AF-A0A1F7YVP3-F1
#
_cell.length_a   1.000
_cell.length_b   1.000
_cell.length_c   1.000
_cell.angle_alpha   90.00
_cell.angle_beta   90.00
_cell.angle_gamma   90.00
#
_symmetry.space_group_name_H-M   'P 1'
#
loop_
_entity.id
_entity.type
_entity.pdbx_description
1 polymer ?
#
loop_
_entity_poly.entity_id
_entity_poly.type
_entity_poly.pdbx_seq_one_letter_code
_entity_poly.pdbx_strand_id
1 'polypeptide(L)'
;MNTLLYYSGLLAILSVWLFSVAPSLLTKTGRRRDPISHMVFDRYWRHIFNLGLFSTSIFQLVFAYYLLNHFGFGYVPISLGFYVFSLVCLFVAGMVTEMESHRVHALLAKLYVVFTLAGELLFGIELFNIVGTIFIAIPFIAILVSLGIYVKTKSSAYTEYVVIIFSSLWVLGFYLFI
;
A
#
# COMPACT_ATOMS: atom_id res chain seq x y z
N MET A 1 5.52 -24.90 -6.74
CA MET A 1 5.07 -23.61 -6.17
C MET A 1 4.16 -22.95 -7.18
N ASN A 2 2.98 -22.47 -6.77
CA ASN A 2 1.97 -21.96 -7.72
C ASN A 2 2.45 -20.63 -8.32
N THR A 3 2.77 -20.61 -9.61
CA THR A 3 3.27 -19.42 -10.34
C THR A 3 2.33 -18.22 -10.19
N LEU A 4 1.03 -18.45 -10.08
CA LEU A 4 0.02 -17.42 -9.84
C LEU A 4 0.22 -16.69 -8.50
N LEU A 5 0.54 -17.44 -7.43
CA LEU A 5 0.78 -16.85 -6.10
C LEU A 5 2.05 -16.01 -6.11
N TYR A 6 3.08 -16.49 -6.82
CA TYR A 6 4.32 -15.75 -6.99
C TYR A 6 4.05 -14.40 -7.63
N TYR A 7 3.34 -14.30 -8.75
CA TYR A 7 3.13 -13.01 -9.45
C TYR A 7 2.08 -12.08 -8.83
N SER A 8 1.41 -12.47 -7.76
CA SER A 8 0.32 -11.67 -7.14
C SER A 8 0.77 -10.28 -6.66
N GLY A 9 1.98 -10.15 -6.11
CA GLY A 9 2.56 -8.85 -5.73
C GLY A 9 2.83 -7.93 -6.92
N LEU A 10 3.26 -8.47 -8.08
CA LEU A 10 3.39 -7.66 -9.31
C LEU A 10 2.03 -7.19 -9.83
N LEU A 11 1.00 -8.05 -9.75
CA LEU A 11 -0.36 -7.67 -10.11
C LEU A 11 -0.91 -6.58 -9.19
N ALA A 12 -0.59 -6.62 -7.90
CA ALA A 12 -0.92 -5.56 -6.94
C ALA A 12 -0.26 -4.22 -7.29
N ILE A 13 1.01 -4.24 -7.69
CA ILE A 13 1.70 -3.04 -8.15
C ILE A 13 1.01 -2.51 -9.41
N LEU A 14 0.78 -3.36 -10.41
CA LEU A 14 0.11 -2.93 -11.64
C LEU A 14 -1.28 -2.34 -11.36
N SER A 15 -2.06 -2.95 -10.46
CA SER A 15 -3.39 -2.43 -10.11
C SER A 15 -3.34 -1.06 -9.42
N VAL A 16 -2.44 -0.85 -8.45
CA VAL A 16 -2.38 0.45 -7.76
C VAL A 16 -1.93 1.56 -8.72
N TRP A 17 -1.00 1.27 -9.64
CA TRP A 17 -0.52 2.26 -10.60
C TRP A 17 -1.55 2.60 -11.67
N LEU A 18 -2.25 1.59 -12.21
CA LEU A 18 -3.26 1.79 -13.25
C LEU A 18 -4.55 2.43 -12.75
N PHE A 19 -5.01 2.05 -11.55
CA PHE A 19 -6.34 2.43 -11.08
C PHE A 19 -6.33 3.48 -9.96
N SER A 20 -5.20 3.71 -9.29
CA SER A 20 -5.07 4.76 -8.28
C SER A 20 -4.17 5.89 -8.74
N VAL A 21 -2.91 5.61 -9.05
CA VAL A 21 -1.91 6.65 -9.34
C VAL A 21 -2.17 7.36 -10.68
N ALA A 22 -2.42 6.62 -11.76
CA ALA A 22 -2.67 7.24 -13.06
C ALA A 22 -3.91 8.15 -13.05
N PRO A 23 -5.08 7.71 -12.53
CA PRO A 23 -6.25 8.59 -12.35
C PRO A 23 -5.97 9.81 -11.47
N SER A 24 -5.21 9.68 -10.38
CA SER A 24 -4.91 10.82 -9.49
C SER A 24 -4.01 11.87 -10.13
N LEU A 25 -3.12 11.45 -11.04
CA LEU A 25 -2.28 12.35 -11.83
C LEU A 25 -3.06 13.04 -12.95
N LEU A 26 -4.02 12.35 -13.56
CA LEU A 26 -4.90 12.90 -14.60
C LEU A 26 -5.96 13.85 -14.05
N THR A 27 -6.36 13.68 -12.79
CA THR A 27 -7.36 14.52 -12.11
C THR A 27 -6.74 15.74 -11.43
N LYS A 28 -7.60 16.69 -11.02
CA LYS A 28 -7.18 17.89 -10.29
C LYS A 28 -6.69 17.60 -8.86
N THR A 29 -6.92 16.42 -8.30
CA THR A 29 -6.45 16.03 -6.95
C THR A 29 -4.92 16.02 -6.88
N GLY A 30 -4.24 15.45 -7.88
CA GLY A 30 -2.78 15.52 -8.00
C GLY A 30 -2.21 16.94 -8.15
N ARG A 31 -3.04 17.92 -8.52
CA ARG A 31 -2.67 19.34 -8.66
C ARG A 31 -3.08 20.21 -7.46
N ARG A 32 -4.02 19.76 -6.62
CA ARG A 32 -4.62 20.55 -5.52
C ARG A 32 -4.05 20.26 -4.13
N ARG A 33 -3.00 19.43 -4.03
CA ARG A 33 -2.42 18.95 -2.76
C ARG A 33 -3.35 18.05 -1.93
N ASP A 34 -4.54 17.75 -2.44
CA ASP A 34 -5.49 16.82 -1.85
C ASP A 34 -4.95 15.39 -1.94
N PRO A 35 -5.10 14.57 -0.88
CA PRO A 35 -4.64 13.19 -0.91
C PRO A 35 -5.31 12.39 -2.03
N ILE A 36 -4.62 11.35 -2.53
CA ILE A 36 -5.10 10.40 -3.54
C ILE A 36 -6.42 9.77 -3.07
N SER A 37 -6.55 9.51 -1.76
CA SER A 37 -7.80 9.04 -1.14
C SER A 37 -9.02 9.94 -1.39
N HIS A 38 -8.85 11.23 -1.71
CA HIS A 38 -9.96 12.11 -2.08
C HIS A 38 -10.57 11.82 -3.46
N MET A 39 -9.95 10.97 -4.29
CA MET A 39 -10.55 10.57 -5.58
C MET A 39 -11.87 9.80 -5.42
N VAL A 40 -12.14 9.22 -4.25
CA VAL A 40 -13.44 8.62 -3.97
C VAL A 40 -14.58 9.65 -4.09
N PHE A 41 -14.27 10.95 -4.03
CA PHE A 41 -15.25 12.03 -4.20
C PHE A 41 -15.38 12.52 -5.65
N ASP A 42 -14.52 12.07 -6.56
CA ASP A 42 -14.60 12.44 -7.97
C ASP A 42 -15.74 11.69 -8.67
N ARG A 43 -16.66 12.41 -9.33
CA ARG A 43 -17.82 11.79 -10.00
C ARG A 43 -17.42 10.85 -11.13
N TYR A 44 -16.31 11.13 -11.82
CA TYR A 44 -15.88 10.39 -13.01
C TYR A 44 -14.93 9.24 -12.63
N TRP A 45 -13.97 9.49 -11.73
CA TRP A 45 -12.91 8.53 -11.42
C TRP A 45 -13.17 7.64 -10.21
N ARG A 46 -14.16 7.94 -9.35
CA ARG A 46 -14.45 7.16 -8.13
C ARG A 46 -14.59 5.66 -8.37
N HIS A 47 -15.35 5.25 -9.39
CA HIS A 47 -15.56 3.82 -9.64
C HIS A 47 -14.26 3.11 -10.03
N ILE A 48 -13.45 3.76 -10.87
CA ILE A 48 -12.15 3.26 -11.29
C ILE A 48 -11.21 3.17 -10.08
N PHE A 49 -11.17 4.21 -9.25
CA PHE A 49 -10.37 4.24 -8.04
C PHE A 49 -10.75 3.14 -7.05
N ASN A 50 -12.04 2.96 -6.77
CA ASN A 50 -12.53 1.95 -5.83
C ASN A 50 -12.25 0.51 -6.33
N LEU A 51 -12.41 0.27 -7.63
CA LEU A 51 -11.97 -0.99 -8.25
C LEU A 51 -10.45 -1.18 -8.10
N GLY A 52 -9.67 -0.11 -8.17
CA GLY A 52 -8.24 -0.11 -7.87
C GLY A 52 -7.93 -0.51 -6.45
N LEU A 53 -8.57 0.08 -5.45
CA LEU A 53 -8.40 -0.26 -4.03
C LEU A 53 -8.77 -1.72 -3.76
N PHE A 54 -9.89 -2.18 -4.34
CA PHE A 54 -10.38 -3.55 -4.21
C PHE A 54 -9.44 -4.57 -4.86
N SER A 55 -9.04 -4.36 -6.11
CA SER A 55 -8.12 -5.27 -6.80
C SER A 55 -6.75 -5.32 -6.14
N THR A 56 -6.21 -4.16 -5.74
CA THR A 56 -4.91 -4.07 -5.05
C THR A 56 -4.94 -4.84 -3.72
N SER A 57 -5.99 -4.65 -2.91
CA SER A 57 -6.10 -5.38 -1.64
C SER A 57 -6.21 -6.89 -1.82
N ILE A 58 -6.97 -7.37 -2.82
CA ILE A 58 -7.05 -8.81 -3.12
C ILE A 58 -5.69 -9.36 -3.54
N PHE A 59 -5.00 -8.70 -4.48
CA PHE A 59 -3.69 -9.17 -4.94
C PHE A 59 -2.64 -9.15 -3.84
N GLN A 60 -2.64 -8.12 -2.98
CA GLN A 60 -1.74 -8.08 -1.82
C GLN A 60 -2.10 -9.11 -0.74
N LEU A 61 -3.37 -9.47 -0.56
CA LEU A 61 -3.77 -10.55 0.36
C LEU A 61 -3.27 -11.91 -0.14
N VAL A 62 -3.37 -12.15 -1.45
CA VAL A 62 -2.81 -13.36 -2.08
C VAL A 62 -1.28 -13.36 -1.94
N PHE A 63 -0.62 -12.21 -2.07
CA PHE A 63 0.81 -12.07 -1.83
C PHE A 63 1.19 -12.31 -0.36
N ALA A 64 0.42 -11.80 0.60
CA ALA A 64 0.62 -12.07 2.02
C ALA A 64 0.48 -13.58 2.33
N TYR A 65 -0.48 -14.25 1.69
CA TYR A 65 -0.62 -15.71 1.78
C TYR A 65 0.58 -16.45 1.17
N TYR A 66 1.16 -15.93 0.08
CA TYR A 66 2.40 -16.45 -0.47
C TYR A 66 3.56 -16.32 0.53
N LEU A 67 3.75 -15.13 1.13
CA LEU A 67 4.79 -14.89 2.14
C LEU A 67 4.66 -15.85 3.33
N LEU A 68 3.44 -16.06 3.83
CA LEU A 68 3.16 -16.98 4.93
C LEU A 68 3.59 -18.42 4.60
N ASN A 69 3.31 -18.89 3.38
CA ASN A 69 3.72 -20.23 2.94
C ASN A 69 5.21 -20.35 2.66
N HIS A 70 5.84 -19.27 2.17
CA HIS A 70 7.27 -19.27 1.84
C HIS A 70 8.16 -19.25 3.09
N PHE A 71 7.78 -18.45 4.11
CA PHE A 71 8.57 -18.28 5.33
C PHE A 71 8.13 -19.16 6.51
N GLY A 72 6.96 -19.81 6.41
CA GLY A 72 6.48 -20.83 7.36
C GLY A 72 5.87 -20.27 8.66
N PHE A 73 4.88 -21.01 9.21
CA PHE A 73 4.07 -20.64 10.39
C PHE A 73 4.82 -20.59 11.73
N GLY A 74 6.10 -20.93 11.80
CA GLY A 74 6.88 -20.91 13.05
C GLY A 74 7.11 -19.51 13.62
N TYR A 75 6.99 -18.50 12.76
CA TYR A 75 7.04 -17.08 13.07
C TYR A 75 5.90 -16.42 12.29
N VAL A 76 4.63 -16.62 12.63
CA VAL A 76 3.59 -15.73 12.08
C VAL A 76 3.86 -14.38 12.70
N PRO A 77 4.54 -13.48 11.99
CA PRO A 77 5.13 -12.37 12.66
C PRO A 77 4.05 -11.32 12.83
N ILE A 78 4.19 -10.54 13.89
CA ILE A 78 3.33 -9.39 14.12
C ILE A 78 3.30 -8.52 12.84
N SER A 79 4.40 -8.46 12.10
CA SER A 79 4.47 -7.80 10.78
C SER A 79 3.39 -8.20 9.78
N LEU A 80 3.17 -9.50 9.55
CA LEU A 80 2.21 -9.98 8.56
C LEU A 80 0.77 -9.76 9.05
N GLY A 81 0.55 -9.78 10.36
CA GLY A 81 -0.72 -9.35 10.97
C GLY A 81 -1.02 -7.87 10.71
N PHE A 82 -0.04 -6.98 10.90
CA PHE A 82 -0.14 -5.56 10.58
C PHE A 82 -0.39 -5.35 9.09
N TYR A 83 0.32 -6.07 8.24
CA TYR A 83 0.14 -6.02 6.79
C TYR A 83 -1.27 -6.47 6.39
N VAL A 84 -1.74 -7.64 6.81
CA VAL A 84 -3.10 -8.11 6.50
C VAL A 84 -4.17 -7.15 7.02
N PHE A 85 -4.01 -6.60 8.23
CA PHE A 85 -4.93 -5.60 8.76
C PHE A 85 -5.00 -4.34 7.89
N SER A 86 -3.85 -3.86 7.39
CA SER A 86 -3.81 -2.72 6.49
C SER A 86 -4.56 -3.02 5.17
N LEU A 87 -4.41 -4.22 4.63
CA LEU A 87 -5.10 -4.66 3.41
C LEU A 87 -6.60 -4.76 3.60
N VAL A 88 -7.06 -5.21 4.77
CA VAL A 88 -8.49 -5.21 5.12
C VAL A 88 -9.01 -3.77 5.18
N CYS A 89 -8.25 -2.84 5.76
CA CYS A 89 -8.61 -1.42 5.76
C CYS A 89 -8.76 -0.87 4.32
N LEU A 90 -7.81 -1.22 3.43
CA LEU A 90 -7.84 -0.82 2.02
C LEU A 90 -9.04 -1.43 1.28
N PHE A 91 -9.33 -2.71 1.53
CA PHE A 91 -10.47 -3.43 0.97
C PHE A 91 -11.79 -2.77 1.36
N VAL A 92 -11.97 -2.52 2.67
CA VAL A 92 -13.17 -1.84 3.19
C VAL A 92 -13.26 -0.43 2.62
N ALA A 93 -12.15 0.30 2.50
CA ALA A 93 -12.14 1.63 1.89
C ALA A 93 -12.64 1.59 0.43
N GLY A 94 -12.28 0.56 -0.34
CA GLY A 94 -12.78 0.36 -1.71
C GLY A 94 -14.27 -0.01 -1.78
N MET A 95 -14.82 -0.64 -0.75
CA MET A 95 -16.25 -0.98 -0.66
C MET A 95 -17.13 0.19 -0.17
N VAL A 96 -16.57 1.06 0.67
CA VAL A 96 -17.26 2.27 1.15
C VAL A 96 -17.31 3.29 0.01
N THR A 97 -18.35 3.18 -0.81
CA THR A 97 -18.56 3.98 -2.02
C THR A 97 -19.57 5.11 -1.85
N GLU A 98 -20.36 5.08 -0.77
CA GLU A 98 -21.38 6.08 -0.46
C GLU A 98 -20.79 7.31 0.24
N MET A 99 -21.25 8.49 -0.17
CA MET A 99 -20.68 9.79 0.16
C MET A 99 -20.76 10.15 1.66
N GLU A 100 -21.57 9.46 2.45
CA GLU A 100 -21.90 9.89 3.82
C GLU A 100 -20.79 9.62 4.85
N SER A 101 -19.74 8.87 4.51
CA SER A 101 -18.68 8.55 5.46
C SER A 101 -17.28 8.99 5.04
N HIS A 102 -17.16 10.28 4.66
CA HIS A 102 -15.87 10.96 4.43
C HIS A 102 -14.83 10.66 5.53
N ARG A 103 -15.28 10.64 6.79
CA ARG A 103 -14.42 10.38 7.95
C ARG A 103 -13.92 8.94 7.99
N VAL A 104 -14.76 7.98 7.61
CA VAL A 104 -14.38 6.56 7.62
C VAL A 104 -13.41 6.26 6.49
N HIS A 105 -13.65 6.74 5.27
CA HIS A 105 -12.71 6.50 4.16
C HIS A 105 -11.33 7.12 4.47
N ALA A 106 -11.30 8.35 4.99
CA ALA A 106 -10.04 9.00 5.40
C ALA A 106 -9.36 8.27 6.57
N LEU A 107 -10.11 7.74 7.53
CA LEU A 107 -9.57 6.94 8.63
C LEU A 107 -8.96 5.64 8.10
N LEU A 108 -9.69 4.91 7.24
CA LEU A 108 -9.23 3.64 6.66
C LEU A 108 -7.98 3.83 5.81
N ALA A 109 -7.90 4.91 5.02
CA ALA A 109 -6.70 5.23 4.24
C ALA A 109 -5.48 5.51 5.15
N LYS A 110 -5.68 6.23 6.26
CA LYS A 110 -4.61 6.48 7.25
C LYS A 110 -4.16 5.19 7.92
N LEU A 111 -5.11 4.35 8.34
CA LEU A 111 -4.81 3.05 8.94
C LEU A 111 -4.05 2.17 7.94
N TYR A 112 -4.47 2.13 6.67
CA TYR A 112 -3.72 1.43 5.63
C TYR A 112 -2.26 1.90 5.57
N VAL A 113 -2.01 3.21 5.44
CA VAL A 113 -0.63 3.73 5.35
C VAL A 113 0.22 3.37 6.58
N VAL A 114 -0.32 3.58 7.78
CA VAL A 114 0.42 3.34 9.03
C VAL A 114 0.72 1.86 9.22
N PHE A 115 -0.27 0.99 9.05
CA PHE A 115 -0.13 -0.44 9.29
C PHE A 115 0.66 -1.14 8.17
N THR A 116 0.58 -0.65 6.93
CA THR A 116 1.42 -1.16 5.82
C THR A 116 2.90 -0.88 6.11
N LEU A 117 3.28 0.37 6.40
CA LEU A 117 4.66 0.71 6.69
C LEU A 117 5.20 0.03 7.96
N ALA A 118 4.38 -0.07 9.00
CA ALA A 118 4.74 -0.80 10.21
C ALA A 118 4.93 -2.30 9.93
N GLY A 119 4.04 -2.91 9.16
CA GLY A 119 4.15 -4.30 8.73
C GLY A 119 5.42 -4.54 7.92
N GLU A 120 5.68 -3.73 6.89
CA GLU A 120 6.88 -3.82 6.05
C GLU A 120 8.18 -3.69 6.87
N LEU A 121 8.22 -2.74 7.82
CA LEU A 121 9.38 -2.52 8.68
C LEU A 121 9.62 -3.71 9.63
N LEU A 122 8.58 -4.16 10.33
CA LEU A 122 8.66 -5.30 11.24
C LEU A 122 9.07 -6.57 10.49
N PHE A 123 8.56 -6.77 9.28
CA PHE A 123 8.91 -7.91 8.44
C PHE A 123 10.40 -7.92 8.13
N GLY A 124 10.97 -6.76 7.78
CA GLY A 124 12.40 -6.62 7.55
C GLY A 124 13.25 -6.94 8.79
N ILE A 125 12.78 -6.56 9.99
CA ILE A 125 13.47 -6.85 11.27
C ILE A 125 13.48 -8.35 11.56
N GLU A 126 12.37 -9.03 11.28
CA GLU A 126 12.22 -10.46 11.54
C GLU A 126 13.03 -11.32 10.56
N LEU A 127 13.32 -10.79 9.37
CA LEU A 127 14.23 -11.38 8.39
C LEU A 127 15.70 -11.14 8.83
N PHE A 128 16.21 -11.90 9.80
CA PHE A 128 17.59 -11.75 10.33
C PHE A 128 18.70 -12.14 9.33
N ASN A 129 18.89 -11.39 8.25
CA ASN A 129 19.97 -11.54 7.28
C ASN A 129 20.22 -10.22 6.49
N ILE A 130 21.21 -10.23 5.57
CA ILE A 130 21.53 -9.08 4.69
C ILE A 130 20.30 -8.61 3.89
N VAL A 131 19.44 -9.56 3.52
CA VAL A 131 18.21 -9.29 2.78
C VAL A 131 17.22 -8.50 3.65
N GLY A 132 17.10 -8.81 4.94
CA GLY A 132 16.29 -8.05 5.91
C GLY A 132 16.71 -6.60 6.05
N THR A 133 18.01 -6.29 6.01
CA THR A 133 18.51 -4.91 6.06
C THR A 133 17.96 -4.05 4.92
N ILE A 134 17.86 -4.61 3.71
CA ILE A 134 17.25 -3.93 2.55
C ILE A 134 15.74 -3.73 2.78
N PHE A 135 15.06 -4.74 3.30
CA PHE A 135 13.63 -4.68 3.62
C PHE A 135 13.28 -3.74 4.78
N ILE A 136 14.22 -3.41 5.66
CA ILE A 136 14.07 -2.36 6.68
C ILE A 136 14.33 -0.97 6.07
N ALA A 137 15.37 -0.86 5.24
CA ALA A 137 15.79 0.43 4.69
C ALA A 137 14.70 1.08 3.85
N ILE A 138 13.99 0.31 3.02
CA ILE A 138 12.92 0.82 2.15
C ILE A 138 11.79 1.51 2.94
N PRO A 139 11.08 0.86 3.89
CA PRO A 139 10.02 1.50 4.65
C PRO A 139 10.53 2.60 5.58
N PHE A 140 11.76 2.48 6.10
CA PHE A 140 12.37 3.55 6.90
C PHE A 140 12.60 4.83 6.08
N ILE A 141 13.17 4.70 4.88
CA ILE A 141 13.32 5.81 3.94
C ILE A 141 11.96 6.36 3.54
N ALA A 142 10.97 5.49 3.30
CA ALA A 142 9.60 5.89 2.98
C ALA A 142 9.04 6.85 4.03
N ILE A 143 9.19 6.51 5.32
CA ILE A 143 8.73 7.34 6.45
C ILE A 143 9.45 8.70 6.44
N LEU A 144 10.79 8.70 6.36
CA LEU A 144 11.58 9.94 6.41
C LEU A 144 11.30 10.88 5.24
N VAL A 145 11.25 10.34 4.02
CA VAL A 145 10.99 11.10 2.79
C VAL A 145 9.56 11.63 2.78
N SER A 146 8.60 10.80 3.19
CA SER A 146 7.18 11.19 3.33
C SER A 146 7.01 12.36 4.30
N LEU A 147 7.67 12.29 5.46
CA LEU A 147 7.67 13.36 6.45
C LEU A 147 8.31 14.64 5.90
N GLY A 148 9.48 14.52 5.27
CA GLY A 148 10.19 15.67 4.69
C GLY A 148 9.39 16.38 3.61
N ILE A 149 8.73 15.61 2.74
CA ILE A 149 7.84 16.14 1.70
C ILE A 149 6.62 16.81 2.32
N TYR A 150 6.00 16.20 3.33
CA TYR A 150 4.86 16.80 4.00
C TYR A 150 5.24 18.13 4.67
N VAL A 151 6.37 18.17 5.38
CA VAL A 151 6.86 19.39 6.05
C VAL A 151 7.11 20.51 5.03
N LYS A 152 7.76 20.19 3.89
CA LYS A 152 8.14 21.17 2.86
C LYS A 152 6.96 21.65 2.02
N THR A 153 6.09 20.74 1.59
CA THR A 153 5.06 21.03 0.57
C THR A 153 3.66 21.22 1.16
N LYS A 154 3.43 20.76 2.39
CA LYS A 154 2.11 20.65 3.02
C LYS A 154 1.09 19.90 2.15
N SER A 155 1.58 18.98 1.32
CA SER A 155 0.76 18.23 0.37
C SER A 155 0.65 16.78 0.80
N SER A 156 -0.55 16.40 1.22
CA SER A 156 -0.86 15.00 1.56
C SER A 156 -0.83 14.10 0.32
N ALA A 157 -1.11 14.67 -0.86
CA ALA A 157 -1.00 13.98 -2.14
C ALA A 157 0.42 13.44 -2.38
N TYR A 158 1.43 14.29 -2.26
CA TYR A 158 2.82 13.91 -2.50
C TYR A 158 3.33 12.91 -1.46
N THR A 159 2.87 13.04 -0.22
CA THR A 159 3.16 12.06 0.83
C THR A 159 2.58 10.69 0.47
N GLU A 160 1.33 10.59 0.02
CA GLU A 160 0.73 9.32 -0.38
C GLU A 160 1.42 8.69 -1.61
N TYR A 161 1.81 9.49 -2.61
CA TYR A 161 2.58 8.98 -3.75
C TYR A 161 3.90 8.34 -3.31
N VAL A 162 4.61 8.98 -2.38
CA VAL A 162 5.89 8.48 -1.87
C VAL A 162 5.70 7.14 -1.17
N VAL A 163 4.70 7.04 -0.28
CA VAL A 163 4.38 5.78 0.38
C VAL A 163 4.07 4.69 -0.65
N ILE A 164 3.23 4.96 -1.65
CA ILE A 164 2.89 3.98 -2.70
C ILE A 164 4.15 3.54 -3.48
N ILE A 165 5.04 4.47 -3.82
CA ILE A 165 6.29 4.17 -4.53
C ILE A 165 7.16 3.24 -3.69
N PHE A 166 7.40 3.58 -2.42
CA PHE A 166 8.28 2.77 -1.57
C PHE A 166 7.67 1.43 -1.20
N SER A 167 6.37 1.33 -0.94
CA SER A 167 5.69 0.04 -0.77
C SER A 167 5.74 -0.82 -2.03
N SER A 168 5.64 -0.21 -3.23
CA SER A 168 5.82 -0.94 -4.50
C SER A 168 7.26 -1.44 -4.64
N LEU A 169 8.26 -0.64 -4.26
CA LEU A 169 9.66 -1.04 -4.25
C LEU A 169 9.95 -2.15 -3.23
N TRP A 170 9.29 -2.12 -2.07
CA TRP A 170 9.39 -3.17 -1.07
C TRP A 170 8.89 -4.50 -1.64
N VAL A 171 7.69 -4.50 -2.25
CA VAL A 171 7.16 -5.69 -2.94
C VAL A 171 8.07 -6.14 -4.07
N LEU A 172 8.61 -5.24 -4.89
CA LEU A 172 9.59 -5.58 -5.94
C LEU A 172 10.88 -6.17 -5.37
N GLY A 173 11.33 -5.70 -4.21
CA GLY A 173 12.48 -6.23 -3.51
C GLY A 173 12.36 -7.74 -3.26
N PHE A 174 11.16 -8.25 -2.96
CA PHE A 174 10.95 -9.70 -2.83
C PHE A 174 11.34 -10.43 -4.09
N TYR A 175 10.81 -10.00 -5.24
CA TYR A 175 11.07 -10.67 -6.51
C TYR A 175 12.53 -10.64 -6.97
N LEU A 176 13.28 -9.63 -6.53
CA LEU A 176 14.68 -9.45 -6.92
C LEU A 176 15.65 -10.20 -6.01
N PHE A 177 15.28 -10.44 -4.75
CA PHE A 177 16.19 -10.93 -3.72
C PHE A 177 15.77 -12.24 -3.04
N ILE A 178 14.54 -12.73 -3.27
CA ILE A 178 13.96 -13.96 -2.69
C ILE A 178 13.34 -14.80 -3.80
#